data_AF-A0A2U1F944-F1
#
_entry.id   AF-A0A2U1F944-F1
#
_cell.length_a   1.000
_cell.length_b   1.000
_cell.length_c   1.000
_cell.angle_alpha   90.00
_cell.angle_beta   90.00
_cell.angle_gamma   90.00
#
_symmetry.space_group_name_H-M   'P 1'
#
loop_
_entity.id
_entity.type
_entity.pdbx_description
1 polymer ?
#
loop_
_entity_poly.entity_id
_entity_poly.type
_entity_poly.pdbx_seq_one_letter_code
_entity_poly.pdbx_strand_id
1 'polypeptide(L)'
;MRCILLGSGTSTGVPEVGCHCRICRSQDRHDKRTRISLLVITDSGKRVLIDCSPDFRRQALSADIDSLNAILITHEHYDHVGGLDDVRTISWLRDLPVYGEEKVLASIRERLHYVFRKNPYPGTPRLTLHSVEPGVPFQIDGLTVEPIRVMHGTLPILGYRIGDMAFLTDVKTIGEEDLKKLEGVRLLFINGLRFRKEHPSHQTIEQAIEMSARLDNPETVLIHLSHHAPLHEELLTLLPSHIHPGYDGLEAVIENAEISIRDFVPHLSRAEYTYQDCGRIDYESALNLQRDLFTQAVDTKLEGHTPENTLLFCEHEPVLTLGKHGHEENLLLPEQLLKNRGIRLYHIERGGDITFHGPGQITGYPIFDLEQYGIGLRTYIEILEQCIIDLIAIFGLKGERSAGASGVWLDPDIPGRARKICAIGVKSSRHVTMHGFALNVNTDLDYFKLINPCGFSDRGVTSIAQELGREQDFILVKQQLEAIFRRNFGAL
;
A
#
# COMPACT_ATOMS: atom_id res chain seq x y z
N MET A 1 -17.13 3.53 6.29
CA MET A 1 -16.01 2.74 6.88
C MET A 1 -16.17 1.29 6.46
N ARG A 2 -15.08 0.58 6.12
CA ARG A 2 -15.10 -0.84 5.71
C ARG A 2 -14.23 -1.67 6.66
N CYS A 3 -14.71 -2.84 7.06
CA CYS A 3 -14.01 -3.79 7.90
C CYS A 3 -13.92 -5.14 7.18
N ILE A 4 -12.70 -5.59 6.86
CA ILE A 4 -12.45 -6.84 6.14
C ILE A 4 -11.87 -7.84 7.13
N LEU A 5 -12.60 -8.92 7.38
CA LEU A 5 -12.17 -10.02 8.25
C LEU A 5 -11.17 -10.90 7.49
N LEU A 6 -9.89 -10.64 7.73
CA LEU A 6 -8.80 -11.35 7.07
C LEU A 6 -8.68 -12.79 7.54
N GLY A 7 -8.89 -13.02 8.84
CA GLY A 7 -8.95 -14.33 9.45
C GLY A 7 -10.04 -14.37 10.51
N SER A 8 -10.72 -15.50 10.61
CA SER A 8 -11.90 -15.70 11.48
C SER A 8 -11.71 -16.81 12.52
N GLY A 9 -10.57 -17.47 12.53
CA GLY A 9 -10.29 -18.68 13.29
C GLY A 9 -9.59 -18.43 14.62
N THR A 10 -9.62 -19.46 15.47
CA THR A 10 -8.84 -19.55 16.70
C THR A 10 -7.33 -19.66 16.43
N SER A 11 -6.51 -19.64 17.48
CA SER A 11 -5.05 -19.79 17.45
C SER A 11 -4.48 -20.92 16.57
N THR A 12 -5.18 -22.03 16.43
CA THR A 12 -4.81 -23.20 15.62
C THR A 12 -5.30 -23.13 14.17
N GLY A 13 -6.16 -22.16 13.84
CA GLY A 13 -6.90 -22.11 12.58
C GLY A 13 -7.91 -23.25 12.44
N VAL A 14 -8.62 -23.26 11.31
CA VAL A 14 -9.48 -24.37 10.89
C VAL A 14 -9.21 -24.65 9.41
N PRO A 15 -8.80 -25.85 9.01
CA PRO A 15 -8.59 -27.04 9.82
C PRO A 15 -7.40 -26.93 10.78
N GLU A 16 -7.52 -27.58 11.94
CA GLU A 16 -6.37 -27.78 12.83
C GLU A 16 -5.43 -28.84 12.25
N VAL A 17 -4.11 -28.61 12.41
CA VAL A 17 -3.07 -29.54 11.96
C VAL A 17 -3.27 -30.91 12.63
N GLY A 18 -3.40 -31.96 11.81
CA GLY A 18 -3.61 -33.34 12.27
C GLY A 18 -5.06 -33.70 12.63
N CYS A 19 -6.02 -32.77 12.54
CA CYS A 19 -7.42 -33.07 12.81
C CYS A 19 -8.16 -33.63 11.60
N HIS A 20 -9.10 -34.53 11.85
CA HIS A 20 -9.91 -35.22 10.85
C HIS A 20 -11.41 -35.15 11.14
N CYS A 21 -11.84 -34.25 12.03
CA CYS A 21 -13.25 -34.09 12.37
C CYS A 21 -14.06 -33.55 11.18
N ARG A 22 -15.39 -33.60 11.30
CA ARG A 22 -16.34 -33.12 10.28
C ARG A 22 -16.05 -31.68 9.85
N ILE A 23 -15.77 -30.78 10.79
CA ILE A 23 -15.50 -29.36 10.51
C ILE A 23 -14.18 -29.20 9.75
N CYS A 24 -13.09 -29.81 10.24
CA CYS A 24 -11.79 -29.73 9.57
C CYS A 24 -11.81 -30.34 8.15
N ARG A 25 -12.67 -31.34 7.91
CA ARG A 25 -12.86 -31.97 6.59
C ARG A 25 -13.92 -31.30 5.71
N SER A 26 -14.62 -30.28 6.20
CA SER A 26 -15.63 -29.54 5.43
C SER A 26 -15.03 -29.06 4.10
N GLN A 27 -15.84 -29.09 3.04
CA GLN A 27 -15.47 -28.52 1.73
C GLN A 27 -15.99 -27.09 1.57
N ASP A 28 -16.79 -26.60 2.52
CA ASP A 28 -17.19 -25.20 2.54
C ASP A 28 -15.96 -24.31 2.82
N ARG A 29 -15.76 -23.29 2.00
CA ARG A 29 -14.69 -22.31 2.16
C ARG A 29 -14.84 -21.51 3.46
N HIS A 30 -16.07 -21.29 3.94
CA HIS A 30 -16.32 -20.49 5.15
C HIS A 30 -15.91 -21.21 6.44
N ASP A 31 -15.76 -22.54 6.39
CA ASP A 31 -15.18 -23.34 7.48
C ASP A 31 -13.65 -23.36 7.45
N LYS A 32 -13.02 -22.78 6.42
CA LYS A 32 -11.56 -22.62 6.34
C LYS A 32 -11.19 -21.26 6.92
N ARG A 33 -10.52 -21.28 8.08
CA ARG A 33 -10.31 -20.12 8.93
C ARG A 33 -8.84 -19.97 9.28
N THR A 34 -8.22 -18.91 8.80
CA THR A 34 -6.90 -18.45 9.25
C THR A 34 -7.01 -17.77 10.62
N ARG A 35 -5.87 -17.57 11.28
CA ARG A 35 -5.83 -16.92 12.61
C ARG A 35 -6.38 -15.50 12.53
N ILE A 36 -7.04 -15.08 13.60
CA ILE A 36 -7.81 -13.84 13.66
C ILE A 36 -6.98 -12.62 13.21
N SER A 37 -7.57 -11.81 12.33
CA SER A 37 -7.06 -10.49 11.95
C SER A 37 -8.15 -9.69 11.26
N LEU A 38 -8.19 -8.37 11.49
CA LEU A 38 -9.16 -7.46 10.87
C LEU A 38 -8.42 -6.30 10.19
N LEU A 39 -8.79 -6.00 8.95
CA LEU A 39 -8.39 -4.77 8.28
C LEU A 39 -9.52 -3.75 8.33
N VAL A 40 -9.27 -2.60 8.95
CA VAL A 40 -10.18 -1.46 8.95
C VAL A 40 -9.73 -0.44 7.91
N ILE A 41 -10.63 -0.06 7.00
CA ILE A 41 -10.42 0.98 5.99
C ILE A 41 -11.37 2.14 6.29
N THR A 42 -10.80 3.31 6.61
CA THR A 42 -11.58 4.53 6.86
C THR A 42 -12.12 5.12 5.56
N ASP A 43 -13.07 6.06 5.66
CA ASP A 43 -13.61 6.76 4.49
C ASP A 43 -12.56 7.62 3.77
N SER A 44 -11.50 8.01 4.49
CA SER A 44 -10.33 8.69 3.93
C SER A 44 -9.26 7.73 3.37
N GLY A 45 -9.59 6.44 3.20
CA GLY A 45 -8.70 5.42 2.64
C GLY A 45 -7.58 4.93 3.56
N LYS A 46 -7.61 5.26 4.85
CA LYS A 46 -6.57 4.84 5.81
C LYS A 46 -6.77 3.39 6.19
N ARG A 47 -5.70 2.61 6.23
CA ARG A 47 -5.70 1.16 6.47
C ARG A 47 -5.10 0.84 7.83
N VAL A 48 -5.91 0.39 8.78
CA VAL A 48 -5.48 -0.01 10.13
C VAL A 48 -5.69 -1.50 10.31
N LEU A 49 -4.61 -2.23 10.59
CA LEU A 49 -4.66 -3.67 10.86
C LEU A 49 -4.88 -3.88 12.35
N ILE A 50 -5.81 -4.75 12.76
CA ILE A 50 -5.93 -5.26 14.12
C ILE A 50 -5.42 -6.69 14.13
N ASP A 51 -4.35 -6.91 14.90
CA ASP A 51 -3.55 -8.12 15.00
C ASP A 51 -2.90 -8.55 13.67
N CYS A 52 -1.59 -8.77 13.70
CA CYS A 52 -0.79 -9.24 12.57
C CYS A 52 -0.50 -10.74 12.76
N SER A 53 -1.50 -11.54 12.41
CA SER A 53 -1.47 -13.00 12.59
C SER A 53 -0.32 -13.65 11.81
N PRO A 54 0.15 -14.84 12.18
CA PRO A 54 1.12 -15.60 11.38
C PRO A 54 0.61 -16.02 9.99
N ASP A 55 -0.68 -15.81 9.68
CA ASP A 55 -1.23 -15.96 8.34
C ASP A 55 -1.18 -14.65 7.52
N PHE A 56 -0.63 -13.56 8.08
CA PHE A 56 -0.66 -12.22 7.50
C PHE A 56 -0.19 -12.19 6.05
N ARG A 57 0.91 -12.86 5.68
CA ARG A 57 1.35 -12.90 4.28
C ARG A 57 0.24 -13.40 3.34
N ARG A 58 -0.44 -14.48 3.70
CA ARG A 58 -1.53 -15.03 2.88
C ARG A 58 -2.74 -14.10 2.90
N GLN A 59 -3.08 -13.58 4.07
CA GLN A 59 -4.20 -12.65 4.27
C GLN A 59 -4.01 -11.37 3.45
N ALA A 60 -2.82 -10.77 3.50
CA ALA A 60 -2.44 -9.59 2.74
C ALA A 60 -2.52 -9.81 1.23
N LEU A 61 -2.01 -10.95 0.74
CA LEU A 61 -2.11 -11.31 -0.67
C LEU A 61 -3.57 -11.51 -1.13
N SER A 62 -4.40 -12.16 -0.30
CA SER A 62 -5.81 -12.35 -0.61
C SER A 62 -6.64 -11.06 -0.55
N ALA A 63 -6.21 -10.08 0.25
CA ALA A 63 -6.87 -8.79 0.41
C ALA A 63 -6.22 -7.63 -0.36
N ASP A 64 -5.25 -7.92 -1.22
CA ASP A 64 -4.42 -6.96 -1.98
C ASP A 64 -3.92 -5.80 -1.08
N ILE A 65 -3.39 -6.15 0.10
CA ILE A 65 -2.83 -5.19 1.06
C ILE A 65 -1.41 -4.82 0.65
N ASP A 66 -1.26 -3.63 0.09
CA ASP A 66 0.01 -3.04 -0.31
C ASP A 66 0.53 -1.97 0.66
N SER A 67 -0.33 -1.53 1.59
CA SER A 67 -0.08 -0.40 2.48
C SER A 67 -0.86 -0.52 3.79
N LEU A 68 -0.23 -0.09 4.88
CA LEU A 68 -0.84 0.00 6.21
C LEU A 68 -0.43 1.32 6.87
N ASN A 69 -1.37 1.99 7.51
CA ASN A 69 -1.14 3.21 8.27
C ASN A 69 -0.76 2.90 9.73
N ALA A 70 -1.33 1.86 10.31
CA ALA A 70 -1.00 1.42 11.66
C ALA A 70 -1.36 -0.06 11.87
N ILE A 71 -0.77 -0.65 12.91
CA ILE A 71 -1.18 -1.94 13.45
C ILE A 71 -1.59 -1.74 14.91
N LEU A 72 -2.77 -2.25 15.29
CA LEU A 72 -3.24 -2.37 16.66
C LEU A 72 -3.04 -3.81 17.12
N ILE A 73 -2.44 -4.01 18.29
CA ILE A 73 -2.22 -5.36 18.85
C ILE A 73 -3.09 -5.52 20.09
N THR A 74 -3.90 -6.57 20.12
CA THR A 74 -4.76 -6.89 21.27
C THR A 74 -3.95 -7.46 22.43
N HIS A 75 -3.07 -8.43 22.15
CA HIS A 75 -2.15 -9.06 23.10
C HIS A 75 -1.01 -9.84 22.42
N GLU A 76 -0.09 -10.39 23.24
CA GLU A 76 1.20 -10.92 22.80
C GLU A 76 1.22 -12.38 22.33
N HIS A 77 0.07 -13.05 22.24
CA HIS A 77 0.02 -14.44 21.77
C HIS A 77 0.41 -14.55 20.30
N TYR A 78 1.04 -15.68 19.94
CA TYR A 78 1.70 -15.86 18.64
C TYR A 78 0.75 -15.70 17.45
N ASP A 79 -0.49 -16.15 17.59
CA ASP A 79 -1.56 -16.03 16.62
C ASP A 79 -1.99 -14.59 16.32
N HIS A 80 -1.58 -13.61 17.12
CA HIS A 80 -1.88 -12.19 16.95
C HIS A 80 -0.69 -11.35 16.49
N VAL A 81 0.54 -11.82 16.71
CA VAL A 81 1.78 -11.07 16.43
C VAL A 81 2.75 -11.78 15.49
N GLY A 82 2.49 -13.04 15.15
CA GLY A 82 3.42 -13.90 14.42
C GLY A 82 3.74 -13.45 13.00
N GLY A 83 2.90 -12.61 12.39
CA GLY A 83 3.08 -12.06 11.04
C GLY A 83 3.80 -10.72 10.98
N LEU A 84 4.19 -10.15 12.12
CA LEU A 84 4.87 -8.84 12.17
C LEU A 84 6.20 -8.80 11.43
N ASP A 85 6.78 -9.95 11.05
CA ASP A 85 7.95 -9.97 10.17
C ASP A 85 7.60 -9.83 8.69
N ASP A 86 6.39 -10.22 8.28
CA ASP A 86 5.94 -10.19 6.88
C ASP A 86 5.56 -8.78 6.40
N VAL A 87 5.43 -7.80 7.31
CA VAL A 87 5.15 -6.38 6.95
C VAL A 87 6.38 -5.63 6.43
N ARG A 88 7.50 -6.33 6.18
CA ARG A 88 8.75 -5.76 5.64
C ARG A 88 8.51 -4.90 4.41
N THR A 89 7.90 -5.48 3.38
CA THR A 89 7.69 -4.80 2.09
C THR A 89 6.76 -3.59 2.23
N ILE A 90 5.77 -3.66 3.13
CA ILE A 90 4.86 -2.56 3.45
C ILE A 90 5.59 -1.43 4.19
N SER A 91 6.52 -1.77 5.08
CA SER A 91 7.24 -0.82 5.94
C SER A 91 8.60 -0.36 5.38
N TRP A 92 8.99 -0.75 4.16
CA TRP A 92 10.23 -0.23 3.54
C TRP A 92 10.16 1.28 3.29
N LEU A 93 9.00 1.75 2.84
CA LEU A 93 8.78 3.13 2.42
C LEU A 93 8.56 4.09 3.59
N ARG A 94 8.05 3.58 4.73
CA ARG A 94 7.76 4.38 5.93
C ARG A 94 7.81 3.52 7.17
N ASP A 95 8.16 4.15 8.30
CA ASP A 95 8.01 3.52 9.59
C ASP A 95 6.51 3.23 9.84
N LEU A 96 6.21 1.97 10.18
CA LEU A 96 4.86 1.49 10.44
C LEU A 96 4.60 1.53 11.95
N PRO A 97 3.70 2.38 12.44
CA PRO A 97 3.40 2.44 13.87
C PRO A 97 2.59 1.22 14.31
N VAL A 98 3.04 0.62 15.42
CA VAL A 98 2.40 -0.52 16.10
C VAL A 98 2.00 -0.06 17.50
N TYR A 99 0.72 -0.18 17.80
CA TYR A 99 0.11 0.22 19.07
C TYR A 99 -0.26 -0.98 19.90
N GLY A 100 -0.01 -0.91 21.20
CA GLY A 100 -0.37 -1.95 22.17
C GLY A 100 0.08 -1.56 23.58
N GLU A 101 -0.33 -2.33 24.59
CA GLU A 101 0.16 -2.08 25.95
C GLU A 101 1.67 -2.30 26.05
N GLU A 102 2.35 -1.59 26.95
CA GLU A 102 3.81 -1.67 27.07
C GLU A 102 4.32 -3.10 27.28
N LYS A 103 3.60 -3.94 28.05
CA LYS A 103 3.94 -5.35 28.24
C LYS A 103 3.92 -6.15 26.92
N VAL A 104 2.97 -5.84 26.04
CA VAL A 104 2.79 -6.49 24.74
C VAL A 104 3.91 -6.04 23.81
N LEU A 105 4.18 -4.74 23.78
CA LEU A 105 5.25 -4.16 22.98
C LEU A 105 6.64 -4.64 23.44
N ALA A 106 6.83 -4.89 24.73
CA ALA A 106 8.05 -5.50 25.27
C ALA A 106 8.23 -6.95 24.78
N SER A 107 7.17 -7.77 24.77
CA SER A 107 7.18 -9.13 24.21
C SER A 107 7.49 -9.12 22.70
N ILE A 108 6.91 -8.17 21.95
CA ILE A 108 7.23 -7.98 20.52
C ILE A 108 8.71 -7.61 20.34
N ARG A 109 9.24 -6.68 21.16
CA ARG A 109 10.66 -6.33 21.15
C ARG A 109 11.57 -7.52 21.39
N GLU A 110 11.21 -8.40 22.30
CA GLU A 110 12.00 -9.59 22.62
C GLU A 110 11.99 -10.61 21.46
N ARG A 111 10.80 -10.91 20.91
CA ARG A 111 10.64 -11.88 19.81
C ARG A 111 11.28 -11.40 18.50
N LEU A 112 11.16 -10.11 18.21
CA LEU A 112 11.71 -9.45 17.03
C LEU A 112 12.93 -8.58 17.37
N HIS A 113 13.75 -9.00 18.33
CA HIS A 113 14.89 -8.22 18.83
C HIS A 113 15.88 -7.75 17.75
N TYR A 114 15.94 -8.42 16.58
CA TYR A 114 16.78 -8.02 15.45
C TYR A 114 16.21 -6.81 14.67
N VAL A 115 14.89 -6.59 14.73
CA VAL A 115 14.20 -5.45 14.12
C VAL A 115 14.54 -4.15 14.86
N PHE A 116 14.63 -4.21 16.19
CA PHE A 116 14.79 -3.04 17.06
C PHE A 116 16.26 -2.74 17.44
N ARG A 117 17.23 -3.31 16.72
CA ARG A 117 18.66 -3.00 16.96
C ARG A 117 19.01 -1.62 16.43
N LYS A 118 20.09 -1.02 16.97
CA LYS A 118 20.61 0.29 16.51
C LYS A 118 20.90 0.33 15.00
N ASN A 119 21.40 -0.79 14.45
CA ASN A 119 21.67 -0.99 13.03
C ASN A 119 20.99 -2.29 12.59
N PRO A 120 19.70 -2.25 12.23
CA PRO A 120 19.00 -3.44 11.77
C PRO A 120 19.52 -3.86 10.38
N TYR A 121 19.40 -5.14 10.05
CA TYR A 121 19.82 -5.64 8.74
C TYR A 121 18.97 -5.00 7.62
N PRO A 122 19.54 -4.71 6.44
CA PRO A 122 18.75 -4.22 5.30
C PRO A 122 17.56 -5.13 5.02
N GLY A 123 16.37 -4.54 4.89
CA GLY A 123 15.13 -5.26 4.59
C GLY A 123 14.39 -5.84 5.81
N THR A 124 14.79 -5.54 7.05
CA THR A 124 13.92 -5.74 8.23
C THR A 124 12.70 -4.83 8.18
N PRO A 125 11.57 -5.21 8.82
CA PRO A 125 10.44 -4.31 8.90
C PRO A 125 10.83 -3.05 9.68
N ARG A 126 10.31 -1.90 9.29
CA ARG A 126 10.53 -0.64 10.01
C ARG A 126 9.33 -0.38 10.90
N LEU A 127 9.42 -0.77 12.17
CA LEU A 127 8.33 -0.67 13.13
C LEU A 127 8.64 0.41 14.17
N THR A 128 7.66 1.27 14.46
CA THR A 128 7.70 2.18 15.62
C THR A 128 6.68 1.73 16.64
N LEU A 129 7.07 1.60 17.91
CA LEU A 129 6.21 1.06 18.95
C LEU A 129 5.62 2.20 19.78
N HIS A 130 4.30 2.21 19.93
CA HIS A 130 3.54 3.26 20.61
C HIS A 130 2.69 2.65 21.71
N SER A 131 3.04 2.94 22.97
CA SER A 131 2.29 2.41 24.10
C SER A 131 0.92 3.07 24.21
N VAL A 132 -0.11 2.27 24.51
CA VAL A 132 -1.47 2.74 24.78
C VAL A 132 -1.96 2.23 26.12
N GLU A 133 -2.89 2.97 26.72
CA GLU A 133 -3.49 2.64 28.02
C GLU A 133 -4.95 2.24 27.86
N PRO A 134 -5.44 1.24 28.62
CA PRO A 134 -6.85 0.85 28.60
C PRO A 134 -7.76 2.02 28.97
N GLY A 135 -8.80 2.29 28.17
CA GLY A 135 -9.76 3.36 28.42
C GLY A 135 -9.26 4.78 28.13
N VAL A 136 -8.05 4.94 27.58
CA VAL A 136 -7.53 6.25 27.14
C VAL A 136 -7.55 6.30 25.61
N PRO A 137 -8.47 7.05 24.98
CA PRO A 137 -8.51 7.18 23.53
C PRO A 137 -7.25 7.84 22.97
N PHE A 138 -6.85 7.42 21.77
CA PHE A 138 -5.71 7.98 21.04
C PHE A 138 -6.05 8.16 19.55
N GLN A 139 -5.17 8.83 18.81
CA GLN A 139 -5.38 9.20 17.40
C GLN A 139 -4.44 8.46 16.46
N ILE A 140 -4.95 7.98 15.33
CA ILE A 140 -4.18 7.43 14.22
C ILE A 140 -4.63 8.14 12.94
N ASP A 141 -3.82 9.04 12.40
CA ASP A 141 -4.17 9.78 11.17
C ASP A 141 -5.58 10.42 11.20
N GLY A 142 -6.02 10.91 12.37
CA GLY A 142 -7.35 11.50 12.59
C GLY A 142 -8.46 10.51 12.97
N LEU A 143 -8.16 9.21 13.02
CA LEU A 143 -9.03 8.17 13.54
C LEU A 143 -8.91 8.09 15.07
N THR A 144 -10.03 8.27 15.78
CA THR A 144 -10.07 8.06 17.22
C THR A 144 -10.22 6.56 17.51
N VAL A 145 -9.29 6.01 18.28
CA VAL A 145 -9.29 4.61 18.72
C VAL A 145 -9.38 4.59 20.23
N GLU A 146 -10.34 3.84 20.76
CA GLU A 146 -10.54 3.67 22.20
C GLU A 146 -10.21 2.22 22.61
N PRO A 147 -9.14 2.00 23.39
CA PRO A 147 -8.81 0.69 23.94
C PRO A 147 -9.82 0.26 25.01
N ILE A 148 -10.35 -0.95 24.88
CA ILE A 148 -11.34 -1.54 25.78
C ILE A 148 -10.66 -2.65 26.58
N ARG A 149 -10.71 -2.59 27.92
CA ARG A 149 -10.13 -3.66 28.74
C ARG A 149 -11.06 -4.87 28.77
N VAL A 150 -10.52 -6.03 28.43
CA VAL A 150 -11.20 -7.33 28.53
C VAL A 150 -10.28 -8.36 29.16
N MET A 151 -10.85 -9.48 29.63
CA MET A 151 -10.11 -10.56 30.27
C MET A 151 -10.10 -11.80 29.39
N HIS A 152 -8.91 -12.25 29.00
CA HIS A 152 -8.65 -13.53 28.37
C HIS A 152 -8.34 -14.58 29.45
N GLY A 153 -9.40 -15.17 30.02
CA GLY A 153 -9.31 -15.94 31.26
C GLY A 153 -8.92 -15.03 32.43
N THR A 154 -7.68 -15.11 32.90
CA THR A 154 -7.14 -14.20 33.94
C THR A 154 -6.16 -13.16 33.37
N LEU A 155 -5.81 -13.25 32.09
CA LEU A 155 -4.91 -12.32 31.43
C LEU A 155 -5.69 -11.07 30.97
N PRO A 156 -5.38 -9.86 31.46
CA PRO A 156 -5.97 -8.65 30.91
C PRO A 156 -5.40 -8.37 29.52
N ILE A 157 -6.26 -8.15 28.53
CA ILE A 157 -5.88 -7.80 27.15
C ILE A 157 -6.68 -6.58 26.68
N LEU A 158 -6.44 -6.10 25.46
CA LEU A 158 -7.23 -5.02 24.85
C LEU A 158 -8.15 -5.55 23.74
N GLY A 159 -9.36 -5.03 23.70
CA GLY A 159 -10.14 -4.85 22.48
C GLY A 159 -10.07 -3.39 22.04
N TYR A 160 -10.69 -3.06 20.89
CA TYR A 160 -10.66 -1.71 20.34
C TYR A 160 -12.04 -1.27 19.86
N ARG A 161 -12.48 -0.07 20.25
CA ARG A 161 -13.59 0.65 19.64
C ARG A 161 -13.03 1.68 18.65
N ILE A 162 -13.61 1.73 17.45
CA ILE A 162 -13.22 2.65 16.39
C ILE A 162 -14.50 3.24 15.77
N GLY A 163 -14.88 4.44 16.21
CA GLY A 163 -16.18 5.03 15.84
C GLY A 163 -17.35 4.15 16.27
N ASP A 164 -18.14 3.70 15.30
CA ASP A 164 -19.36 2.89 15.49
C ASP A 164 -19.08 1.37 15.56
N MET A 165 -17.84 0.93 15.39
CA MET A 165 -17.47 -0.49 15.50
C MET A 165 -16.70 -0.81 16.78
N ALA A 166 -16.81 -2.04 17.27
CA ALA A 166 -15.93 -2.61 18.29
C ALA A 166 -15.39 -3.98 17.88
N PHE A 167 -14.12 -4.25 18.21
CA PHE A 167 -13.43 -5.52 17.94
C PHE A 167 -12.91 -6.10 19.25
N LEU A 168 -13.47 -7.24 19.63
CA LEU A 168 -13.26 -7.92 20.90
C LEU A 168 -12.97 -9.41 20.65
N THR A 169 -11.70 -9.75 20.39
CA THR A 169 -11.27 -11.16 20.32
C THR A 169 -10.80 -11.66 21.69
N ASP A 170 -10.71 -12.98 21.83
CA ASP A 170 -10.08 -13.64 22.99
C ASP A 170 -10.72 -13.32 24.35
N VAL A 171 -11.94 -12.81 24.36
CA VAL A 171 -12.69 -12.41 25.54
C VAL A 171 -13.23 -13.63 26.27
N LYS A 172 -13.01 -13.67 27.58
CA LYS A 172 -13.79 -14.48 28.55
C LYS A 172 -14.79 -13.62 29.30
N THR A 173 -14.35 -12.49 29.84
CA THR A 173 -15.19 -11.53 30.58
C THR A 173 -14.78 -10.10 30.27
N ILE A 174 -15.71 -9.17 30.53
CA ILE A 174 -15.53 -7.72 30.43
C ILE A 174 -16.11 -7.09 31.69
N GLY A 175 -15.45 -6.06 32.22
CA GLY A 175 -15.96 -5.30 33.37
C GLY A 175 -17.09 -4.35 32.97
N GLU A 176 -17.97 -4.00 33.90
CA GLU A 176 -19.10 -3.10 33.61
C GLU A 176 -18.66 -1.70 33.15
N GLU A 177 -17.52 -1.20 33.64
CA GLU A 177 -16.98 0.09 33.20
C GLU A 177 -16.52 0.06 31.73
N ASP A 178 -15.89 -1.04 31.30
CA ASP A 178 -15.47 -1.22 29.91
C ASP A 178 -16.65 -1.55 28.99
N LEU A 179 -17.67 -2.24 29.51
CA LEU A 179 -18.89 -2.50 28.75
C LEU A 179 -19.64 -1.20 28.42
N LYS A 180 -19.70 -0.24 29.34
CA LYS A 180 -20.31 1.08 29.09
C LYS A 180 -19.63 1.83 27.95
N LYS A 181 -18.32 1.65 27.75
CA LYS A 181 -17.59 2.25 26.62
C LYS A 181 -18.01 1.67 25.27
N LEU A 182 -18.77 0.56 25.24
CA LEU A 182 -19.31 -0.05 24.04
C LEU A 182 -20.76 0.39 23.76
N GLU A 183 -21.36 1.23 24.61
CA GLU A 183 -22.70 1.77 24.36
C GLU A 183 -22.75 2.54 23.03
N GLY A 184 -23.78 2.25 22.24
CA GLY A 184 -23.99 2.84 20.91
C GLY A 184 -23.11 2.25 19.80
N VAL A 185 -22.31 1.21 20.07
CA VAL A 185 -21.67 0.42 19.00
C VAL A 185 -22.75 -0.18 18.11
N ARG A 186 -22.54 -0.12 16.80
CA ARG A 186 -23.48 -0.62 15.79
C ARG A 186 -22.97 -1.85 15.06
N LEU A 187 -21.64 -2.01 15.00
CA LEU A 187 -20.97 -3.18 14.43
C LEU A 187 -20.04 -3.80 15.48
N LEU A 188 -20.31 -5.04 15.90
CA LEU A 188 -19.53 -5.75 16.90
C LEU A 188 -18.84 -6.98 16.29
N PHE A 189 -17.52 -7.04 16.34
CA PHE A 189 -16.78 -8.28 16.14
C PHE A 189 -16.45 -8.87 17.51
N ILE A 190 -16.94 -10.07 17.81
CA ILE A 190 -16.73 -10.71 19.13
C ILE A 190 -16.45 -12.21 19.02
N ASN A 191 -15.55 -12.74 19.84
CA ASN A 191 -15.22 -14.16 19.79
C ASN A 191 -16.40 -15.06 20.20
N GLY A 192 -16.55 -16.18 19.50
CA GLY A 192 -17.45 -17.26 19.89
C GLY A 192 -16.78 -18.60 19.67
N LEU A 193 -15.92 -19.04 20.59
CA LEU A 193 -14.97 -20.14 20.32
C LEU A 193 -15.66 -21.45 19.90
N ARG A 194 -16.77 -21.78 20.57
CA ARG A 194 -17.59 -22.98 20.39
C ARG A 194 -18.97 -22.76 20.99
N PHE A 195 -19.94 -23.62 20.65
CA PHE A 195 -21.36 -23.29 20.91
C PHE A 195 -21.75 -23.19 22.39
N ARG A 196 -21.72 -24.31 23.15
CA ARG A 196 -22.15 -24.33 24.58
C ARG A 196 -21.06 -24.63 25.58
N LYS A 197 -20.05 -25.42 25.18
CA LYS A 197 -19.09 -25.97 26.14
C LYS A 197 -18.21 -24.84 26.68
N GLU A 198 -18.27 -24.60 27.98
CA GLU A 198 -17.46 -23.58 28.67
C GLU A 198 -15.96 -23.72 28.41
N HIS A 199 -15.28 -22.62 28.10
CA HIS A 199 -13.83 -22.56 27.93
C HIS A 199 -13.20 -21.63 28.98
N PRO A 200 -12.04 -21.99 29.57
CA PRO A 200 -11.41 -21.18 30.62
C PRO A 200 -11.07 -19.76 30.19
N SER A 201 -10.64 -19.59 28.93
CA SER A 201 -10.12 -18.29 28.44
C SER A 201 -11.00 -17.60 27.39
N HIS A 202 -12.10 -18.21 26.97
CA HIS A 202 -12.94 -17.66 25.89
C HIS A 202 -14.42 -17.80 26.19
N GLN A 203 -15.20 -16.89 25.63
CA GLN A 203 -16.65 -16.97 25.53
C GLN A 203 -17.07 -18.08 24.56
N THR A 204 -18.19 -18.71 24.92
CA THR A 204 -18.97 -19.54 24.00
C THR A 204 -19.77 -18.66 23.04
N ILE A 205 -20.34 -19.27 22.00
CA ILE A 205 -21.23 -18.55 21.07
C ILE A 205 -22.48 -18.05 21.81
N GLU A 206 -23.05 -18.84 22.73
CA GLU A 206 -24.19 -18.40 23.56
C GLU A 206 -23.83 -17.18 24.41
N GLN A 207 -22.64 -17.15 25.02
CA GLN A 207 -22.16 -16.00 25.78
C GLN A 207 -21.93 -14.75 24.90
N ALA A 208 -21.49 -14.93 23.66
CA ALA A 208 -21.36 -13.85 22.70
C ALA A 208 -22.72 -13.28 22.28
N ILE A 209 -23.74 -14.13 22.10
CA ILE A 209 -25.12 -13.71 21.84
C ILE A 209 -25.67 -12.90 23.03
N GLU A 210 -25.46 -13.38 24.26
CA GLU A 210 -25.84 -12.65 25.48
C GLU A 210 -25.14 -11.30 25.58
N MET A 211 -23.86 -11.23 25.20
CA MET A 211 -23.12 -9.96 25.15
C MET A 211 -23.70 -8.98 24.13
N SER A 212 -24.02 -9.44 22.92
CA SER A 212 -24.69 -8.62 21.89
C SER A 212 -26.01 -8.06 22.41
N ALA A 213 -26.82 -8.88 23.09
CA ALA A 213 -28.09 -8.44 23.66
C ALA A 213 -27.94 -7.35 24.73
N ARG A 214 -26.84 -7.38 25.51
CA ARG A 214 -26.52 -6.32 26.49
C ARG A 214 -26.12 -4.99 25.85
N LEU A 215 -25.74 -5.00 24.57
CA LEU A 215 -25.33 -3.83 23.79
C LEU A 215 -26.43 -3.36 22.82
N ASP A 216 -27.68 -3.73 23.07
CA ASP A 216 -28.84 -3.40 22.24
C ASP A 216 -28.80 -4.03 20.83
N ASN A 217 -28.24 -5.25 20.73
CA ASN A 217 -28.22 -6.09 19.52
C ASN A 217 -27.62 -5.40 18.28
N PRO A 218 -26.36 -4.93 18.34
CA PRO A 218 -25.68 -4.42 17.15
C PRO A 218 -25.54 -5.51 16.09
N GLU A 219 -25.34 -5.14 14.83
CA GLU A 219 -24.89 -6.09 13.82
C GLU A 219 -23.59 -6.73 14.32
N THR A 220 -23.59 -8.04 14.49
CA THR A 220 -22.53 -8.75 15.19
C THR A 220 -21.93 -9.82 14.30
N VAL A 221 -20.60 -9.84 14.19
CA VAL A 221 -19.85 -10.87 13.49
C VAL A 221 -19.11 -11.73 14.52
N LEU A 222 -19.43 -13.02 14.57
CA LEU A 222 -18.72 -13.98 15.40
C LEU A 222 -17.36 -14.28 14.82
N ILE A 223 -16.33 -14.14 15.64
CA ILE A 223 -14.94 -14.37 15.25
C ILE A 223 -14.27 -15.40 16.16
N HIS A 224 -13.01 -15.71 15.89
CA HIS A 224 -12.19 -16.64 16.69
C HIS A 224 -12.88 -18.01 16.88
N LEU A 225 -13.52 -18.50 15.80
CA LEU A 225 -14.27 -19.76 15.77
C LEU A 225 -13.29 -20.94 15.69
N SER A 226 -13.44 -21.92 16.58
CA SER A 226 -12.65 -23.16 16.55
C SER A 226 -13.32 -24.25 15.73
N HIS A 227 -12.64 -25.37 15.49
CA HIS A 227 -13.24 -26.54 14.85
C HIS A 227 -14.34 -27.24 15.70
N HIS A 228 -14.61 -26.74 16.90
CA HIS A 228 -15.70 -27.18 17.79
C HIS A 228 -16.96 -26.32 17.64
N ALA A 229 -16.90 -25.23 16.87
CA ALA A 229 -18.10 -24.55 16.40
C ALA A 229 -18.85 -25.46 15.40
N PRO A 230 -20.18 -25.34 15.30
CA PRO A 230 -20.95 -25.94 14.22
C PRO A 230 -20.43 -25.51 12.84
N LEU A 231 -20.80 -26.25 11.79
CA LEU A 231 -20.47 -25.82 10.42
C LEU A 231 -21.07 -24.43 10.14
N HIS A 232 -20.44 -23.68 9.25
CA HIS A 232 -20.90 -22.33 8.89
C HIS A 232 -22.39 -22.30 8.50
N GLU A 233 -22.83 -23.23 7.64
CA GLU A 233 -24.24 -23.36 7.25
C GLU A 233 -25.17 -23.63 8.46
N GLU A 234 -24.74 -24.44 9.41
CA GLU A 234 -25.51 -24.71 10.63
C GLU A 234 -25.63 -23.45 11.49
N LEU A 235 -24.54 -22.67 11.61
CA LEU A 235 -24.55 -21.39 12.33
C LEU A 235 -25.53 -20.39 11.73
N LEU A 236 -25.66 -20.29 10.40
CA LEU A 236 -26.64 -19.41 9.75
C LEU A 236 -28.10 -19.72 10.17
N THR A 237 -28.38 -20.97 10.56
CA THR A 237 -29.71 -21.36 11.05
C THR A 237 -29.90 -21.17 12.55
N LEU A 238 -28.81 -21.23 13.32
CA LEU A 238 -28.82 -21.22 14.78
C LEU A 238 -28.74 -19.80 15.37
N LEU A 239 -28.17 -18.86 14.63
CA LEU A 239 -27.90 -17.51 15.10
C LEU A 239 -29.10 -16.58 14.88
N PRO A 240 -29.31 -15.58 15.77
CA PRO A 240 -30.22 -14.48 15.51
C PRO A 240 -29.86 -13.75 14.20
N SER A 241 -30.84 -13.12 13.54
CA SER A 241 -30.65 -12.51 12.20
C SER A 241 -29.61 -11.38 12.14
N HIS A 242 -29.31 -10.74 13.26
CA HIS A 242 -28.30 -9.68 13.38
C HIS A 242 -26.92 -10.23 13.77
N ILE A 243 -26.77 -11.55 13.94
CA ILE A 243 -25.53 -12.22 14.32
C ILE A 243 -25.09 -13.15 13.20
N HIS A 244 -23.90 -12.87 12.67
CA HIS A 244 -23.36 -13.52 11.48
C HIS A 244 -22.15 -14.37 11.88
N PRO A 245 -22.06 -15.63 11.43
CA PRO A 245 -20.83 -16.39 11.59
C PRO A 245 -19.75 -15.77 10.69
N GLY A 246 -18.67 -15.26 11.27
CA GLY A 246 -17.56 -14.71 10.50
C GLY A 246 -16.94 -15.77 9.59
N TYR A 247 -16.23 -15.33 8.55
CA TYR A 247 -15.41 -16.16 7.67
C TYR A 247 -14.31 -15.31 7.06
N ASP A 248 -13.24 -15.96 6.61
CA ASP A 248 -12.12 -15.27 5.97
C ASP A 248 -12.58 -14.64 4.65
N GLY A 249 -12.40 -13.33 4.52
CA GLY A 249 -12.91 -12.54 3.40
C GLY A 249 -14.34 -12.03 3.59
N LEU A 250 -14.91 -12.03 4.80
CA LEU A 250 -16.12 -11.27 5.08
C LEU A 250 -15.80 -9.77 5.09
N GLU A 251 -16.62 -8.95 4.41
CA GLU A 251 -16.59 -7.49 4.49
C GLU A 251 -17.86 -6.97 5.17
N ALA A 252 -17.68 -6.14 6.20
CA ALA A 252 -18.73 -5.34 6.80
C ALA A 252 -18.52 -3.85 6.44
N VAL A 253 -19.56 -3.22 5.90
CA VAL A 253 -19.52 -1.82 5.44
C VAL A 253 -20.51 -1.00 6.22
N ILE A 254 -20.03 0.09 6.83
CA ILE A 254 -20.84 1.11 7.50
C ILE A 254 -20.95 2.32 6.57
N GLU A 255 -22.14 2.54 6.00
CA GLU A 255 -22.46 3.64 5.07
C GLU A 255 -23.84 4.23 5.38
N ASN A 256 -23.98 5.55 5.44
CA ASN A 256 -25.28 6.25 5.63
C ASN A 256 -26.16 5.72 6.78
N ALA A 257 -25.54 5.29 7.88
CA ALA A 257 -26.23 4.66 9.01
C ALA A 257 -26.88 3.28 8.72
N GLU A 258 -26.48 2.61 7.64
CA GLU A 258 -26.74 1.19 7.39
C GLU A 258 -25.45 0.38 7.52
N ILE A 259 -25.61 -0.91 7.83
CA ILE A 259 -24.52 -1.88 7.86
C ILE A 259 -24.87 -2.98 6.87
N SER A 260 -23.96 -3.26 5.95
CA SER A 260 -24.06 -4.39 5.03
C SER A 260 -22.93 -5.37 5.25
N ILE A 261 -23.23 -6.65 5.16
CA ILE A 261 -22.27 -7.75 5.27
C ILE A 261 -22.28 -8.50 3.94
N ARG A 262 -21.10 -8.68 3.35
CA ARG A 262 -20.93 -9.29 2.03
C ARG A 262 -19.58 -9.97 1.91
N ASP A 263 -19.42 -10.75 0.84
CA ASP A 263 -18.10 -11.26 0.47
C ASP A 263 -17.19 -10.10 0.04
N PHE A 264 -16.00 -10.04 0.64
CA PHE A 264 -14.91 -9.24 0.11
C PHE A 264 -14.48 -9.84 -1.22
N VAL A 265 -14.72 -9.10 -2.29
CA VAL A 265 -14.11 -9.36 -3.58
C VAL A 265 -12.85 -8.52 -3.63
N PRO A 266 -11.64 -9.13 -3.61
CA PRO A 266 -10.45 -8.37 -3.89
C PRO A 266 -10.67 -7.67 -5.22
N HIS A 267 -10.53 -6.35 -5.21
CA HIS A 267 -10.10 -5.66 -6.40
C HIS A 267 -8.70 -6.22 -6.63
N LEU A 268 -8.59 -7.38 -7.30
CA LEU A 268 -7.40 -7.67 -8.07
C LEU A 268 -7.17 -6.36 -8.79
N SER A 269 -6.08 -5.67 -8.46
CA SER A 269 -5.52 -4.67 -9.34
C SER A 269 -5.28 -5.37 -10.67
N ARG A 270 -6.34 -5.53 -11.47
CA ARG A 270 -6.23 -5.61 -12.90
C ARG A 270 -5.44 -4.37 -13.18
N ALA A 271 -4.17 -4.59 -13.53
CA ALA A 271 -3.29 -3.53 -13.89
C ALA A 271 -4.10 -2.63 -14.83
N GLU A 272 -4.39 -1.41 -14.39
CA GLU A 272 -5.15 -0.47 -15.23
C GLU A 272 -4.35 -0.11 -16.49
N TYR A 273 -3.08 -0.55 -16.53
CA TYR A 273 -2.18 -0.53 -17.67
C TYR A 273 -1.42 -1.85 -17.84
N THR A 274 -1.00 -2.16 -19.07
CA THR A 274 0.03 -3.17 -19.34
C THR A 274 1.44 -2.59 -19.18
N TYR A 275 2.37 -3.38 -18.65
CA TYR A 275 3.76 -2.96 -18.44
C TYR A 275 4.69 -3.69 -19.41
N GLN A 276 5.61 -2.95 -20.02
CA GLN A 276 6.67 -3.50 -20.86
C GLN A 276 8.02 -2.83 -20.57
N ASP A 277 9.04 -3.64 -20.30
CA ASP A 277 10.44 -3.22 -20.29
C ASP A 277 11.03 -3.44 -21.70
N CYS A 278 11.31 -2.36 -22.41
CA CYS A 278 11.91 -2.40 -23.74
C CYS A 278 13.43 -2.63 -23.70
N GLY A 279 14.02 -2.70 -22.50
CA GLY A 279 15.46 -2.79 -22.34
C GLY A 279 16.19 -1.58 -22.93
N ARG A 280 17.39 -1.82 -23.46
CA ARG A 280 18.16 -0.80 -24.16
C ARG A 280 17.71 -0.70 -25.61
N ILE A 281 17.22 0.46 -26.00
CA ILE A 281 16.61 0.71 -27.31
C ILE A 281 17.02 2.09 -27.83
N ASP A 282 17.19 2.22 -29.14
CA ASP A 282 17.43 3.52 -29.74
C ASP A 282 16.20 4.43 -29.58
N TYR A 283 16.46 5.73 -29.53
CA TYR A 283 15.41 6.72 -29.20
C TYR A 283 14.28 6.74 -30.24
N GLU A 284 14.60 6.53 -31.51
CA GLU A 284 13.63 6.61 -32.61
C GLU A 284 12.65 5.42 -32.59
N SER A 285 13.16 4.20 -32.37
CA SER A 285 12.31 3.01 -32.21
C SER A 285 11.36 3.16 -31.02
N ALA A 286 11.83 3.68 -29.88
CA ALA A 286 10.97 3.93 -28.73
C ALA A 286 9.95 5.05 -28.97
N LEU A 287 10.32 6.10 -29.71
CA LEU A 287 9.40 7.18 -30.08
C LEU A 287 8.30 6.68 -31.03
N ASN A 288 8.64 5.82 -31.98
CA ASN A 288 7.67 5.22 -32.89
C ASN A 288 6.68 4.32 -32.12
N LEU A 289 7.18 3.46 -31.22
CA LEU A 289 6.33 2.65 -30.34
C LEU A 289 5.36 3.51 -29.51
N GLN A 290 5.85 4.60 -28.92
CA GLN A 290 4.99 5.56 -28.20
C GLN A 290 3.91 6.16 -29.10
N ARG A 291 4.26 6.56 -30.32
CA ARG A 291 3.32 7.17 -31.28
C ARG A 291 2.25 6.19 -31.73
N ASP A 292 2.62 4.94 -31.97
CA ASP A 292 1.69 3.89 -32.39
C ASP A 292 0.66 3.62 -31.29
N LEU A 293 1.13 3.38 -30.05
CA LEU A 293 0.24 3.17 -28.89
C LEU A 293 -0.64 4.40 -28.61
N PHE A 294 -0.07 5.60 -28.67
CA PHE A 294 -0.79 6.84 -28.46
C PHE A 294 -1.90 7.04 -29.50
N THR A 295 -1.59 6.80 -30.77
CA THR A 295 -2.54 6.94 -31.88
C THR A 295 -3.65 5.90 -31.74
N GLN A 296 -3.28 4.65 -31.49
CA GLN A 296 -4.24 3.56 -31.24
C GLN A 296 -5.19 3.90 -30.08
N ALA A 297 -4.67 4.40 -28.96
CA ALA A 297 -5.50 4.77 -27.81
C ALA A 297 -6.47 5.92 -28.13
N VAL A 298 -5.99 6.95 -28.85
CA VAL A 298 -6.83 8.06 -29.30
C VAL A 298 -7.93 7.61 -30.27
N ASP A 299 -7.59 6.77 -31.25
CA ASP A 299 -8.54 6.25 -32.24
C ASP A 299 -9.60 5.36 -31.56
N THR A 300 -9.19 4.50 -30.63
CA THR A 300 -10.10 3.67 -29.81
C THR A 300 -11.13 4.54 -29.07
N LYS A 301 -10.70 5.66 -28.48
CA LYS A 301 -11.62 6.62 -27.85
C LYS A 301 -12.57 7.28 -28.84
N LEU A 302 -12.07 7.64 -30.03
CA LEU A 302 -12.89 8.23 -31.08
C LEU A 302 -14.01 7.28 -31.56
N GLU A 303 -13.76 5.98 -31.49
CA GLU A 303 -14.74 4.94 -31.78
C GLU A 303 -15.71 4.66 -30.61
N GLY A 304 -15.53 5.32 -29.47
CA GLY A 304 -16.38 5.16 -28.29
C GLY A 304 -16.00 3.99 -27.38
N HIS A 305 -14.82 3.40 -27.57
CA HIS A 305 -14.30 2.31 -26.74
C HIS A 305 -13.27 2.82 -25.72
N THR A 306 -13.08 2.06 -24.64
CA THR A 306 -12.06 2.35 -23.62
C THR A 306 -10.69 1.85 -24.11
N PRO A 307 -9.67 2.72 -24.25
CA PRO A 307 -8.35 2.30 -24.67
C PRO A 307 -7.61 1.55 -23.57
N GLU A 308 -6.67 0.70 -23.96
CA GLU A 308 -5.73 0.08 -23.03
C GLU A 308 -4.63 1.08 -22.64
N ASN A 309 -4.36 1.23 -21.35
CA ASN A 309 -3.23 2.04 -20.89
C ASN A 309 -1.94 1.21 -20.94
N THR A 310 -0.80 1.83 -21.22
CA THR A 310 0.49 1.11 -21.29
C THR A 310 1.60 1.90 -20.60
N LEU A 311 2.42 1.23 -19.79
CA LEU A 311 3.63 1.79 -19.21
C LEU A 311 4.87 1.13 -19.84
N LEU A 312 5.66 1.93 -20.54
CA LEU A 312 6.93 1.47 -21.10
C LEU A 312 8.09 1.96 -20.25
N PHE A 313 9.01 1.08 -19.87
CA PHE A 313 10.35 1.47 -19.40
C PHE A 313 11.39 1.18 -20.47
N CYS A 314 12.35 2.09 -20.62
CA CYS A 314 13.45 1.97 -21.56
C CYS A 314 14.73 2.52 -20.94
N GLU A 315 15.85 2.10 -21.53
CA GLU A 315 17.16 2.74 -21.44
C GLU A 315 17.58 3.12 -22.86
N HIS A 316 18.19 4.28 -23.05
CA HIS A 316 18.54 4.76 -24.39
C HIS A 316 20.03 4.73 -24.68
N GLU A 317 20.36 4.70 -25.97
CA GLU A 317 21.65 5.18 -26.45
C GLU A 317 21.78 6.69 -26.19
N PRO A 318 23.00 7.23 -25.99
CA PRO A 318 23.22 8.65 -25.73
C PRO A 318 22.53 9.56 -26.76
N VAL A 319 21.58 10.37 -26.28
CA VAL A 319 20.73 11.23 -27.11
C VAL A 319 20.37 12.51 -26.37
N LEU A 320 20.26 13.61 -27.11
CA LEU A 320 19.67 14.85 -26.66
C LEU A 320 18.30 15.03 -27.31
N THR A 321 17.33 15.49 -26.52
CA THR A 321 16.00 15.80 -27.03
C THR A 321 15.65 17.25 -26.74
N LEU A 322 15.09 17.94 -27.73
CA LEU A 322 14.57 19.30 -27.61
C LEU A 322 13.04 19.25 -27.68
N GLY A 323 12.38 19.71 -26.61
CA GLY A 323 10.92 19.72 -26.53
C GLY A 323 10.27 20.83 -27.37
N LYS A 324 8.93 20.87 -27.35
CA LYS A 324 8.11 21.78 -28.18
C LYS A 324 8.40 23.27 -27.96
N HIS A 325 8.79 23.63 -26.73
CA HIS A 325 9.13 24.99 -26.33
C HIS A 325 10.63 25.14 -26.06
N GLY A 326 11.44 24.22 -26.59
CA GLY A 326 12.87 24.23 -26.34
C GLY A 326 13.61 25.32 -27.11
N HIS A 327 14.68 25.83 -26.50
CA HIS A 327 15.49 26.89 -27.06
C HIS A 327 16.84 26.32 -27.54
N GLU A 328 17.16 26.51 -28.82
CA GLU A 328 18.40 25.97 -29.42
C GLU A 328 19.67 26.52 -28.75
N GLU A 329 19.62 27.71 -28.17
CA GLU A 329 20.72 28.32 -27.40
C GLU A 329 21.11 27.52 -26.15
N ASN A 330 20.26 26.61 -25.68
CA ASN A 330 20.58 25.72 -24.56
C ASN A 330 21.38 24.49 -25.00
N LEU A 331 21.68 24.35 -26.30
CA LEU A 331 22.65 23.40 -26.82
C LEU A 331 24.05 24.03 -26.85
N LEU A 332 24.95 23.54 -25.99
CA LEU A 332 26.29 24.13 -25.83
C LEU A 332 27.30 23.68 -26.89
N LEU A 333 26.95 22.68 -27.71
CA LEU A 333 27.79 22.16 -28.78
C LEU A 333 27.03 22.12 -30.11
N PRO A 334 27.66 22.54 -31.23
CA PRO A 334 27.11 22.31 -32.56
C PRO A 334 26.79 20.84 -32.82
N GLU A 335 25.69 20.59 -33.54
CA GLU A 335 25.19 19.23 -33.83
C GLU A 335 26.24 18.32 -34.46
N GLN A 336 27.14 18.86 -35.29
CA GLN A 336 28.21 18.10 -35.91
C GLN A 336 29.18 17.51 -34.89
N LEU A 337 29.48 18.23 -33.81
CA LEU A 337 30.36 17.76 -32.72
C LEU A 337 29.65 16.72 -31.84
N LEU A 338 28.32 16.83 -31.68
CA LEU A 338 27.52 15.81 -30.99
C LEU A 338 27.55 14.48 -31.77
N LYS A 339 27.35 14.53 -33.10
CA LYS A 339 27.43 13.35 -33.97
C LYS A 339 28.78 12.65 -33.87
N ASN A 340 29.88 13.41 -33.83
CA ASN A 340 31.23 12.86 -33.66
C ASN A 340 31.44 12.18 -32.31
N ARG A 341 30.65 12.53 -31.28
CA ARG A 341 30.63 11.89 -29.96
C ARG A 341 29.60 10.76 -29.85
N GLY A 342 28.94 10.39 -30.95
CA GLY A 342 27.89 9.37 -30.96
C GLY A 342 26.55 9.83 -30.37
N ILE A 343 26.35 11.13 -30.17
CA ILE A 343 25.13 11.70 -29.59
C ILE A 343 24.25 12.24 -30.71
N ARG A 344 22.99 11.81 -30.77
CA ARG A 344 21.99 12.33 -31.71
C ARG A 344 21.12 13.40 -31.06
N LEU A 345 20.59 14.33 -31.86
CA LEU A 345 19.64 15.35 -31.43
C LEU A 345 18.27 15.07 -32.09
N TYR A 346 17.21 15.05 -31.29
CA TYR A 346 15.83 14.91 -31.77
C TYR A 346 14.96 16.07 -31.32
N HIS A 347 14.17 16.64 -32.23
CA HIS A 347 13.12 17.60 -31.93
C HIS A 347 11.79 16.86 -31.75
N ILE A 348 11.15 17.02 -30.59
CA ILE A 348 10.01 16.19 -30.18
C ILE A 348 8.89 17.01 -29.52
N GLU A 349 7.72 16.40 -29.41
CA GLU A 349 6.47 17.05 -29.03
C GLU A 349 6.23 17.12 -27.51
N ARG A 350 7.23 16.76 -26.69
CA ARG A 350 7.12 16.79 -25.23
C ARG A 350 7.16 18.21 -24.68
N GLY A 351 6.56 18.39 -23.51
CA GLY A 351 6.81 19.57 -22.67
C GLY A 351 8.26 19.66 -22.17
N GLY A 352 8.65 20.86 -21.77
CA GLY A 352 10.01 21.18 -21.33
C GLY A 352 10.96 21.54 -22.48
N ASP A 353 12.20 21.84 -22.12
CA ASP A 353 13.23 22.37 -23.01
C ASP A 353 14.15 21.23 -23.51
N ILE A 354 15.47 21.33 -23.35
CA ILE A 354 16.45 20.30 -23.70
C ILE A 354 16.75 19.34 -22.55
N THR A 355 16.93 18.05 -22.83
CA THR A 355 17.42 17.06 -21.85
C THR A 355 18.25 15.95 -22.51
N PHE A 356 18.99 15.22 -21.69
CA PHE A 356 19.74 14.04 -22.08
C PHE A 356 19.02 12.74 -21.69
N HIS A 357 19.15 11.73 -22.56
CA HIS A 357 18.87 10.33 -22.24
C HIS A 357 20.06 9.46 -22.64
N GLY A 358 20.32 8.40 -21.86
CA GLY A 358 21.43 7.50 -22.13
C GLY A 358 21.53 6.36 -21.13
N PRO A 359 22.62 5.59 -21.18
CA PRO A 359 22.82 4.45 -20.29
C PRO A 359 22.80 4.84 -18.80
N GLY A 360 22.27 3.93 -17.98
CA GLY A 360 22.07 4.13 -16.54
C GLY A 360 20.90 5.06 -16.19
N GLN A 361 20.14 5.56 -17.16
CA GLN A 361 18.91 6.34 -16.95
C GLN A 361 17.68 5.47 -17.22
N ILE A 362 16.70 5.48 -16.32
CA ILE A 362 15.39 4.89 -16.60
C ILE A 362 14.52 5.97 -17.24
N THR A 363 14.15 5.78 -18.50
CA THR A 363 13.09 6.57 -19.14
C THR A 363 11.78 5.81 -19.10
N GLY A 364 10.73 6.45 -18.61
CA GLY A 364 9.39 5.86 -18.55
C GLY A 364 8.40 6.66 -19.39
N TYR A 365 7.58 5.92 -20.15
CA TYR A 365 6.58 6.46 -21.06
C TYR A 365 5.20 5.87 -20.73
N PRO A 366 4.44 6.49 -19.81
CA PRO A 366 3.06 6.08 -19.54
C PRO A 366 2.13 6.64 -20.62
N ILE A 367 1.58 5.76 -21.44
CA ILE A 367 0.57 6.05 -22.47
C ILE A 367 -0.79 5.79 -21.85
N PHE A 368 -1.23 6.74 -21.02
CA PHE A 368 -2.43 6.62 -20.18
C PHE A 368 -3.54 7.55 -20.65
N ASP A 369 -4.78 7.06 -20.63
CA ASP A 369 -6.00 7.83 -20.72
C ASP A 369 -6.42 8.33 -19.33
N LEU A 370 -6.18 9.61 -19.06
CA LEU A 370 -6.38 10.21 -17.74
C LEU A 370 -7.85 10.23 -17.30
N GLU A 371 -8.80 10.14 -18.23
CA GLU A 371 -10.22 10.06 -17.90
C GLU A 371 -10.60 8.76 -17.20
N GLN A 372 -9.90 7.65 -17.51
CA GLN A 372 -10.14 6.36 -16.81
C GLN A 372 -9.79 6.45 -15.33
N TYR A 373 -8.80 7.27 -15.00
CA TYR A 373 -8.35 7.54 -13.63
C TYR A 373 -9.10 8.71 -12.97
N GLY A 374 -10.01 9.39 -13.69
CA GLY A 374 -10.71 10.57 -13.17
C GLY A 374 -9.83 11.78 -12.84
N ILE A 375 -8.62 11.88 -13.42
CA ILE A 375 -7.63 12.93 -13.11
C ILE A 375 -7.34 13.85 -14.29
N GLY A 376 -6.86 15.06 -14.00
CA GLY A 376 -6.32 15.98 -15.00
C GLY A 376 -4.80 15.85 -15.19
N LEU A 377 -4.26 16.48 -16.23
CA LEU A 377 -2.82 16.45 -16.56
C LEU A 377 -1.92 16.93 -15.40
N ARG A 378 -2.37 17.95 -14.65
CA ARG A 378 -1.60 18.47 -13.51
C ARG A 378 -1.44 17.40 -12.42
N THR A 379 -2.55 16.80 -11.98
CA THR A 379 -2.57 15.73 -10.98
C THR A 379 -1.76 14.54 -11.47
N TYR A 380 -1.85 14.19 -12.74
CA TYR A 380 -1.01 13.14 -13.35
C TYR A 380 0.49 13.43 -13.20
N ILE A 381 0.95 14.66 -13.51
CA ILE A 381 2.35 15.05 -13.31
C ILE A 381 2.73 14.97 -11.83
N GLU A 382 1.87 15.43 -10.93
CA GLU A 382 2.09 15.36 -9.49
C GLU A 382 2.21 13.89 -9.01
N ILE A 383 1.45 12.96 -9.58
CA ILE A 383 1.55 11.51 -9.32
C ILE A 383 2.87 10.95 -9.86
N LEU A 384 3.28 11.29 -11.09
CA LEU A 384 4.58 10.87 -11.63
C LEU A 384 5.73 11.33 -10.73
N GLU A 385 5.71 12.59 -10.29
CA GLU A 385 6.67 13.12 -9.32
C GLU A 385 6.62 12.33 -8.01
N GLN A 386 5.42 12.00 -7.51
CA GLN A 386 5.28 11.22 -6.29
C GLN A 386 5.86 9.81 -6.43
N CYS A 387 5.65 9.13 -7.57
CA CYS A 387 6.25 7.82 -7.82
C CYS A 387 7.77 7.86 -7.72
N ILE A 388 8.39 8.91 -8.28
CA ILE A 388 9.85 9.08 -8.19
C ILE A 388 10.28 9.43 -6.77
N ILE A 389 9.57 10.31 -6.06
CA ILE A 389 9.85 10.66 -4.65
C ILE A 389 9.79 9.42 -3.77
N ASP A 390 8.74 8.62 -3.89
CA ASP A 390 8.55 7.38 -3.15
C ASP A 390 9.67 6.37 -3.43
N LEU A 391 10.11 6.26 -4.70
CA LEU A 391 11.23 5.39 -5.08
C LEU A 391 12.52 5.83 -4.39
N ILE A 392 12.91 7.10 -4.53
CA ILE A 392 14.21 7.56 -4.02
C ILE A 392 14.24 7.60 -2.47
N ALA A 393 13.08 7.65 -1.82
CA ALA A 393 12.96 7.49 -0.37
C ALA A 393 13.37 6.08 0.11
N ILE A 394 13.19 5.02 -0.68
CA ILE A 394 13.71 3.66 -0.39
C ILE A 394 15.23 3.70 -0.21
N PHE A 395 15.89 4.56 -0.98
CA PHE A 395 17.35 4.75 -0.96
C PHE A 395 17.80 5.74 0.13
N GLY A 396 16.88 6.27 0.95
CA GLY A 396 17.16 7.25 1.99
C GLY A 396 17.35 8.68 1.47
N LEU A 397 16.98 8.95 0.20
CA LEU A 397 17.06 10.28 -0.39
C LEU A 397 15.75 11.04 -0.21
N LYS A 398 15.83 12.34 0.09
CA LYS A 398 14.66 13.21 0.25
C LYS A 398 14.35 13.94 -1.07
N GLY A 399 13.44 13.37 -1.86
CA GLY A 399 12.92 13.98 -3.09
C GLY A 399 11.86 15.03 -2.84
N GLU A 400 11.91 16.14 -3.58
CA GLU A 400 10.97 17.26 -3.46
C GLU A 400 10.57 17.80 -4.85
N ARG A 401 9.43 18.49 -4.90
CA ARG A 401 8.97 19.24 -6.08
C ARG A 401 9.55 20.65 -6.03
N SER A 402 9.89 21.24 -7.18
CA SER A 402 10.32 22.64 -7.27
C SER A 402 9.21 23.50 -7.85
N ALA A 403 8.87 24.61 -7.18
CA ALA A 403 7.94 25.59 -7.74
C ALA A 403 8.42 26.06 -9.12
N GLY A 404 7.51 26.03 -10.11
CA GLY A 404 7.79 26.48 -11.49
C GLY A 404 8.66 25.56 -12.34
N ALA A 405 9.10 24.39 -11.84
CA ALA A 405 9.95 23.48 -12.61
C ALA A 405 9.58 22.01 -12.39
N SER A 406 9.06 21.36 -13.44
CA SER A 406 8.66 19.96 -13.41
C SER A 406 9.84 19.00 -13.16
N GLY A 407 9.51 17.89 -12.49
CA GLY A 407 10.44 16.84 -12.15
C GLY A 407 10.78 16.82 -10.66
N VAL A 408 11.65 15.88 -10.28
CA VAL A 408 12.03 15.67 -8.87
C VAL A 408 13.43 16.20 -8.61
N TRP A 409 13.55 16.89 -7.49
CA TRP A 409 14.73 17.64 -7.08
C TRP A 409 15.17 17.24 -5.68
N LEU A 410 16.45 17.38 -5.41
CA LEU A 410 17.01 17.36 -4.06
C LEU A 410 17.39 18.79 -3.66
N ASP A 411 17.07 19.16 -2.42
CA ASP A 411 17.37 20.47 -1.84
C ASP A 411 16.89 21.68 -2.71
N PRO A 412 15.68 21.68 -3.32
CA PRO A 412 15.28 22.70 -4.30
C PRO A 412 15.24 24.13 -3.74
N ASP A 413 14.99 24.28 -2.44
CA ASP A 413 14.90 25.57 -1.75
C ASP A 413 16.24 26.03 -1.15
N ILE A 414 17.33 25.29 -1.37
CA ILE A 414 18.67 25.63 -0.88
C ILE A 414 19.54 26.14 -2.04
N PRO A 415 19.83 27.45 -2.12
CA PRO A 415 20.63 28.03 -3.19
C PRO A 415 21.98 27.32 -3.37
N GLY A 416 22.32 26.97 -4.61
CA GLY A 416 23.57 26.27 -4.96
C GLY A 416 23.62 24.78 -4.60
N ARG A 417 22.58 24.21 -3.97
CA ARG A 417 22.46 22.78 -3.68
C ARG A 417 21.34 22.08 -4.44
N ALA A 418 20.41 22.85 -5.00
CA ALA A 418 19.31 22.37 -5.82
C ALA A 418 19.84 21.55 -7.01
N ARG A 419 19.41 20.30 -7.11
CA ARG A 419 19.81 19.40 -8.20
C ARG A 419 18.69 18.46 -8.61
N LYS A 420 18.46 18.35 -9.92
CA LYS A 420 17.41 17.50 -10.49
C LYS A 420 17.87 16.05 -10.58
N ILE A 421 17.06 15.13 -10.06
CA ILE A 421 17.31 13.67 -10.18
C ILE A 421 16.43 13.03 -11.26
N CYS A 422 15.26 13.60 -11.55
CA CYS A 422 14.36 13.12 -12.58
C CYS A 422 13.72 14.28 -13.36
N ALA A 423 13.81 14.24 -14.69
CA ALA A 423 13.11 15.16 -15.57
C ALA A 423 11.75 14.59 -15.97
N ILE A 424 10.72 15.44 -16.05
CA ILE A 424 9.37 15.06 -16.48
C ILE A 424 8.91 16.02 -17.59
N GLY A 425 8.54 15.45 -18.73
CA GLY A 425 8.03 16.14 -19.91
C GLY A 425 7.02 15.26 -20.63
N VAL A 426 5.76 15.71 -20.65
CA VAL A 426 4.61 14.95 -21.15
C VAL A 426 3.95 15.72 -22.29
N LYS A 427 3.39 14.99 -23.25
CA LYS A 427 2.40 15.48 -24.22
C LYS A 427 1.04 14.88 -23.84
N SER A 428 -0.03 15.65 -23.98
CA SER A 428 -1.39 15.10 -23.89
C SER A 428 -2.28 15.64 -25.00
N SER A 429 -3.18 14.79 -25.51
CA SER A 429 -4.29 15.17 -26.39
C SER A 429 -5.44 14.20 -26.18
N ARG A 430 -6.68 14.72 -26.13
CA ARG A 430 -7.90 13.96 -25.79
C ARG A 430 -7.76 13.12 -24.50
N HIS A 431 -7.05 13.68 -23.52
CA HIS A 431 -6.72 13.06 -22.24
C HIS A 431 -5.81 11.82 -22.30
N VAL A 432 -5.36 11.42 -23.49
CA VAL A 432 -4.29 10.41 -23.63
C VAL A 432 -2.94 11.09 -23.47
N THR A 433 -1.99 10.43 -22.83
CA THR A 433 -0.63 10.93 -22.56
C THR A 433 0.44 10.22 -23.40
N MET A 434 1.55 10.90 -23.65
CA MET A 434 2.76 10.37 -24.31
C MET A 434 3.99 11.09 -23.76
N HIS A 435 5.18 10.52 -23.97
CA HIS A 435 6.39 10.88 -23.24
C HIS A 435 6.20 10.61 -21.74
N GLY A 436 7.01 11.22 -20.87
CA GLY A 436 6.96 10.88 -19.45
C GLY A 436 8.16 11.40 -18.69
N PHE A 437 8.92 10.50 -18.10
CA PHE A 437 9.98 10.84 -17.16
C PHE A 437 11.34 10.23 -17.54
N ALA A 438 12.41 10.81 -17.01
CA ALA A 438 13.79 10.39 -17.19
C ALA A 438 14.52 10.47 -15.84
N LEU A 439 14.61 9.34 -15.15
CA LEU A 439 15.23 9.20 -13.83
C LEU A 439 16.69 8.78 -13.96
N ASN A 440 17.58 9.59 -13.38
CA ASN A 440 19.01 9.27 -13.36
C ASN A 440 19.31 8.26 -12.24
N VAL A 441 19.68 7.02 -12.60
CA VAL A 441 20.01 5.96 -11.63
C VAL A 441 21.53 5.80 -11.52
N ASN A 442 22.15 5.24 -12.57
CA ASN A 442 23.59 5.08 -12.73
C ASN A 442 24.12 5.98 -13.87
N THR A 443 23.34 6.99 -14.26
CA THR A 443 23.58 7.82 -15.44
C THR A 443 24.91 8.56 -15.34
N ASP A 444 25.67 8.55 -16.43
CA ASP A 444 26.81 9.45 -16.60
C ASP A 444 26.32 10.89 -16.76
N LEU A 445 26.58 11.70 -15.74
CA LEU A 445 26.08 13.07 -15.67
C LEU A 445 26.93 14.05 -16.49
N ASP A 446 28.09 13.64 -17.03
CA ASP A 446 28.93 14.50 -17.86
C ASP A 446 28.24 14.90 -19.16
N TYR A 447 27.30 14.09 -19.65
CA TYR A 447 26.46 14.43 -20.81
C TYR A 447 25.57 15.65 -20.57
N PHE A 448 25.18 15.94 -19.33
CA PHE A 448 24.41 17.14 -19.02
C PHE A 448 25.25 18.41 -19.10
N LYS A 449 26.59 18.32 -19.07
CA LYS A 449 27.49 19.48 -19.30
C LYS A 449 27.49 19.97 -20.76
N LEU A 450 26.83 19.23 -21.66
CA LEU A 450 26.68 19.58 -23.08
C LEU A 450 25.45 20.44 -23.35
N ILE A 451 24.61 20.66 -22.33
CA ILE A 451 23.35 21.39 -22.42
C ILE A 451 23.19 22.33 -21.22
N ASN A 452 22.32 23.34 -21.34
CA ASN A 452 21.83 24.10 -20.21
C ASN A 452 20.45 23.56 -19.82
N PRO A 453 20.35 22.59 -18.89
CA PRO A 453 19.07 22.02 -18.52
C PRO A 453 18.23 23.09 -17.80
N CYS A 454 17.10 23.47 -18.40
CA CYS A 454 16.10 24.39 -17.84
C CYS A 454 16.51 25.87 -17.70
N GLY A 455 17.55 26.38 -18.36
CA GLY A 455 17.87 27.82 -18.39
C GLY A 455 18.31 28.45 -17.04
N PHE A 456 18.55 27.63 -16.01
CA PHE A 456 19.03 28.06 -14.70
C PHE A 456 20.50 27.71 -14.55
N SER A 457 21.36 28.69 -14.27
CA SER A 457 22.81 28.48 -14.09
C SER A 457 23.19 28.06 -12.66
N ASP A 458 22.25 28.10 -11.72
CA ASP A 458 22.43 27.85 -10.29
C ASP A 458 21.92 26.46 -9.84
N ARG A 459 21.45 25.63 -10.77
CA ARG A 459 20.84 24.33 -10.49
C ARG A 459 21.57 23.19 -11.19
N GLY A 460 21.87 22.12 -10.44
CA GLY A 460 22.59 20.96 -10.94
C GLY A 460 21.69 19.80 -11.41
N VAL A 461 22.34 18.71 -11.80
CA VAL A 461 21.72 17.39 -12.00
C VAL A 461 22.43 16.36 -11.12
N THR A 462 21.72 15.32 -10.70
CA THR A 462 22.29 14.21 -9.92
C THR A 462 21.70 12.87 -10.35
N SER A 463 22.20 11.78 -9.77
CA SER A 463 21.72 10.41 -9.94
C SER A 463 21.69 9.69 -8.58
N ILE A 464 20.92 8.60 -8.48
CA ILE A 464 20.90 7.79 -7.24
C ILE A 464 22.31 7.30 -6.90
N ALA A 465 23.08 6.85 -7.90
CA ALA A 465 24.44 6.37 -7.70
C ALA A 465 25.40 7.45 -7.20
N GLN A 466 25.29 8.69 -7.71
CA GLN A 466 26.10 9.81 -7.24
C GLN A 466 25.81 10.15 -5.77
N GLU A 467 24.53 10.19 -5.38
CA GLU A 467 24.14 10.51 -3.99
C GLU A 467 24.55 9.43 -2.99
N LEU A 468 24.60 8.17 -3.42
CA LEU A 468 24.97 7.04 -2.56
C LEU A 468 26.45 6.65 -2.66
N GLY A 469 27.20 7.21 -3.62
CA GLY A 469 28.61 6.89 -3.86
C GLY A 469 28.86 5.47 -4.38
N ARG A 470 27.85 4.80 -4.97
CA ARG A 470 27.96 3.45 -5.53
C ARG A 470 26.90 3.19 -6.60
N GLU A 471 27.18 2.29 -7.54
CA GLU A 471 26.20 1.84 -8.53
C GLU A 471 25.02 1.10 -7.87
N GLN A 472 23.84 1.23 -8.47
CA GLN A 472 22.61 0.54 -8.06
C GLN A 472 22.29 -0.61 -9.01
N ASP A 473 21.60 -1.63 -8.49
CA ASP A 473 21.02 -2.68 -9.33
C ASP A 473 19.88 -2.10 -10.18
N PHE A 474 20.15 -1.92 -11.47
CA PHE A 474 19.24 -1.26 -12.39
C PHE A 474 17.94 -2.04 -12.61
N ILE A 475 17.98 -3.38 -12.53
CA ILE A 475 16.80 -4.23 -12.68
C ILE A 475 15.91 -4.08 -11.44
N LEU A 476 16.51 -4.14 -10.25
CA LEU A 476 15.78 -3.95 -9.00
C LEU A 476 15.11 -2.57 -8.92
N VAL A 477 15.82 -1.51 -9.33
CA VAL A 477 15.26 -0.15 -9.35
C VAL A 477 14.05 -0.06 -10.28
N LYS A 478 14.11 -0.67 -11.48
CA LYS A 478 12.97 -0.75 -12.41
C LYS A 478 11.78 -1.48 -11.79
N GLN A 479 12.01 -2.63 -11.15
CA GLN A 479 10.95 -3.41 -10.51
C GLN A 479 10.28 -2.65 -9.35
N GLN A 480 11.08 -1.98 -8.50
CA GLN A 480 10.58 -1.16 -7.41
C GLN A 480 9.77 0.03 -7.93
N LEU A 481 10.26 0.69 -8.99
CA LEU A 481 9.55 1.80 -9.60
C LEU A 481 8.22 1.36 -10.21
N GLU A 482 8.19 0.23 -10.93
CA GLU A 482 6.98 -0.33 -11.51
C GLU A 482 5.93 -0.66 -10.43
N ALA A 483 6.35 -1.27 -9.32
CA ALA A 483 5.47 -1.55 -8.19
C ALA A 483 4.90 -0.26 -7.55
N ILE A 484 5.69 0.81 -7.47
CA ILE A 484 5.23 2.12 -7.00
C ILE A 484 4.20 2.73 -7.98
N PHE A 485 4.42 2.60 -9.29
CA PHE A 485 3.44 3.02 -10.29
C PHE A 485 2.12 2.26 -10.11
N ARG A 486 2.16 0.94 -9.92
CA ARG A 486 0.95 0.13 -9.66
C ARG A 486 0.20 0.63 -8.43
N ARG A 487 0.92 0.90 -7.34
CA ARG A 487 0.32 1.42 -6.11
C ARG A 487 -0.33 2.78 -6.31
N ASN A 488 0.40 3.71 -6.92
CA ASN A 488 -0.04 5.11 -6.99
C ASN A 488 -1.12 5.34 -8.06
N PHE A 489 -1.15 4.54 -9.13
CA PHE A 489 -2.21 4.60 -10.14
C PHE A 489 -3.38 3.65 -9.84
N GLY A 490 -3.15 2.49 -9.22
CA GLY A 490 -4.22 1.57 -8.82
C GLY A 490 -4.97 1.93 -7.54
N ALA A 491 -4.54 3.00 -6.85
CA ALA A 491 -5.24 3.56 -5.68
C ALA A 491 -6.15 4.75 -6.03
N LEU A 492 -6.19 5.17 -7.31
CA LEU A 492 -7.12 6.15 -7.85
C LEU A 492 -8.47 5.49 -8.13
#